data_AF-A0A1G8AEP2-F1
#
_entry.id   AF-A0A1G8AEP2-F1
#
_cell.length_a   1.000
_cell.length_b   1.000
_cell.length_c   1.000
_cell.angle_alpha   90.00
_cell.angle_beta   90.00
_cell.angle_gamma   90.00
#
_symmetry.space_group_name_H-M   'P 1'
#
loop_
_entity.id
_entity.type
_entity.pdbx_description
1 polymer ?
#
loop_
_entity_poly.entity_id
_entity_poly.type
_entity_poly.pdbx_seq_one_letter_code
_entity_poly.pdbx_strand_id
1 'polypeptide(L)'
;MKLCGVEIPSDIYIPEIDPESKVELDEFRAATIVEREERKRRLAESPVADIIAKMKTMPIPPDFDKPLTFNVEKLRLLSPWARARVLYVMRDQVTD
;
A
#
# COMPACT_ATOMS: atom_id res chain seq x y z
N MET A 1 -8.03 12.12 -10.00
CA MET A 1 -7.16 11.57 -8.94
C MET A 1 -7.55 10.13 -8.73
N LYS A 2 -6.64 9.21 -9.01
CA LYS A 2 -6.83 7.77 -8.92
C LYS A 2 -5.90 7.19 -7.87
N LEU A 3 -6.33 6.19 -7.13
CA LEU A 3 -5.47 5.36 -6.28
C LEU A 3 -5.49 3.93 -6.80
N CYS A 4 -4.31 3.37 -7.11
CA CYS A 4 -4.19 2.04 -7.70
C CYS A 4 -5.02 1.88 -9.00
N GLY A 5 -5.11 2.95 -9.81
CA GLY A 5 -5.90 2.98 -11.04
C GLY A 5 -7.42 3.15 -10.85
N VAL A 6 -7.90 3.30 -9.62
CA VAL A 6 -9.32 3.53 -9.31
C VAL A 6 -9.56 5.01 -9.03
N GLU A 7 -10.51 5.62 -9.75
CA GLU A 7 -10.88 7.03 -9.56
C GLU A 7 -11.40 7.27 -8.14
N ILE A 8 -10.88 8.30 -7.48
CA ILE A 8 -11.38 8.77 -6.20
C ILE A 8 -12.43 9.85 -6.47
N PRO A 9 -13.69 9.61 -6.09
CA PRO A 9 -14.76 10.57 -6.27
C PRO A 9 -14.49 11.89 -5.56
N SER A 10 -14.81 13.01 -6.21
CA SER A 10 -14.57 14.36 -5.71
C SER A 10 -15.41 14.74 -4.48
N ASP A 11 -16.47 13.97 -4.18
CA ASP A 11 -17.29 14.11 -2.97
C ASP A 11 -16.60 13.59 -1.70
N ILE A 12 -15.51 12.83 -1.83
CA ILE A 12 -14.76 12.36 -0.66
C ILE A 12 -13.89 13.49 -0.12
N TYR A 13 -14.30 14.04 1.02
CA TYR A 13 -13.47 15.00 1.74
C TYR A 13 -12.17 14.35 2.22
N ILE A 14 -11.04 14.96 1.85
CA ILE A 14 -9.69 14.57 2.26
C ILE A 14 -9.05 15.81 2.90
N PRO A 15 -8.87 15.83 4.23
CA PRO A 15 -8.23 16.96 4.90
C PRO A 15 -6.75 17.04 4.51
N GLU A 16 -6.21 18.26 4.55
CA GLU A 16 -4.76 18.44 4.49
C GLU A 16 -4.09 17.86 5.72
N ILE A 17 -2.97 17.16 5.52
CA ILE A 17 -2.14 16.67 6.60
C ILE A 17 -1.22 17.80 7.05
N ASP A 18 -1.17 18.03 8.36
CA ASP A 18 -0.27 19.01 8.95
C ASP A 18 1.21 18.63 8.71
N PRO A 19 2.14 19.61 8.73
CA PRO A 19 3.54 19.35 8.42
C PRO A 19 4.22 18.32 9.33
N GLU A 20 3.86 18.27 10.61
CA GLU A 20 4.46 17.35 11.58
C GLU A 20 4.03 15.91 11.29
N SER A 21 2.73 15.68 11.12
CA SER A 21 2.19 14.39 10.68
C SER A 21 2.74 13.95 9.32
N LYS A 22 3.04 14.88 8.40
CA LYS A 22 3.66 14.53 7.11
C LYS A 22 5.06 13.95 7.30
N VAL A 23 5.86 14.54 8.17
CA VAL A 23 7.21 14.04 8.48
C VAL A 23 7.14 12.63 9.07
N GLU A 24 6.26 12.40 10.06
CA GLU A 24 6.09 11.06 10.64
C GLU A 24 5.67 10.01 9.59
N LEU A 25 4.77 10.39 8.68
CA LEU A 25 4.31 9.49 7.62
C LEU A 25 5.40 9.23 6.58
N ASP A 26 6.24 10.22 6.27
CA ASP A 26 7.40 10.06 5.40
C ASP A 26 8.43 9.10 6.01
N GLU A 27 8.74 9.24 7.30
CA GLU A 27 9.63 8.34 8.03
C GLU A 27 9.07 6.92 8.08
N PHE A 28 7.79 6.77 8.43
CA PHE A 28 7.12 5.47 8.44
C PHE A 28 7.16 4.80 7.07
N ARG A 29 6.93 5.58 6.01
CA ARG A 29 6.98 5.10 4.63
C ARG A 29 8.38 4.66 4.23
N ALA A 30 9.40 5.46 4.53
CA ALA A 30 10.79 5.13 4.24
C ALA A 30 11.20 3.83 4.95
N ALA A 31 10.87 3.69 6.23
CA ALA A 31 11.11 2.47 7.00
C ALA A 31 10.41 1.25 6.39
N THR A 32 9.14 1.40 5.97
CA THR A 32 8.37 0.31 5.34
C THR A 32 8.99 -0.14 4.01
N ILE A 33 9.51 0.78 3.20
CA ILE A 33 10.19 0.45 1.94
C ILE A 33 11.46 -0.34 2.22
N VAL A 34 12.31 0.16 3.11
CA VAL A 34 13.57 -0.50 3.49
C VAL A 34 13.32 -1.89 4.06
N GLU A 35 12.39 -2.02 5.01
CA GLU A 35 12.04 -3.32 5.60
C GLU A 35 11.58 -4.32 4.53
N ARG A 36 10.77 -3.85 3.57
CA ARG A 36 10.27 -4.69 2.48
C ARG A 36 11.39 -5.16 1.56
N GLU A 37 12.35 -4.29 1.24
CA GLU A 37 13.52 -4.64 0.45
C GLU A 37 14.44 -5.61 1.18
N GLU A 38 14.74 -5.35 2.45
CA GLU A 38 15.54 -6.24 3.29
C GLU A 38 14.88 -7.61 3.47
N ARG A 39 13.56 -7.66 3.63
CA ARG A 39 12.81 -8.92 3.72
C ARG A 39 12.90 -9.71 2.42
N LYS A 40 12.77 -9.05 1.26
CA LYS A 40 12.94 -9.68 -0.05
C LYS A 40 14.36 -10.21 -0.22
N ARG A 41 15.37 -9.43 0.18
CA ARG A 41 16.78 -9.82 0.14
C ARG A 41 17.05 -11.04 1.02
N ARG A 42 16.64 -10.99 2.29
CA ARG A 42 16.77 -12.13 3.24
C ARG A 42 16.07 -13.39 2.72
N LEU A 43 14.91 -13.24 2.09
CA LEU A 43 14.21 -14.37 1.49
C LEU A 43 14.98 -14.94 0.30
N ALA A 44 15.54 -14.10 -0.57
CA ALA A 44 16.34 -14.53 -1.72
C ALA A 44 17.67 -15.19 -1.32
N GLU A 45 18.28 -14.74 -0.24
CA GLU A 45 19.53 -15.28 0.32
C GLU A 45 19.29 -16.50 1.25
N SER A 46 18.03 -16.86 1.52
CA SER A 46 17.70 -17.93 2.46
C SER A 46 18.05 -19.31 1.88
N PRO A 47 18.75 -20.18 2.64
CA PRO A 47 19.00 -21.57 2.23
C PRO A 47 17.73 -22.40 2.00
N VAL A 48 16.59 -21.94 2.53
CA VAL A 48 15.28 -22.57 2.38
C VAL A 48 14.35 -21.79 1.44
N ALA A 49 14.86 -20.80 0.70
CA ALA A 49 14.07 -19.98 -0.23
C ALA A 49 13.27 -20.85 -1.22
N ASP A 50 13.89 -21.88 -1.78
CA ASP A 50 13.25 -22.82 -2.70
C ASP A 50 12.17 -23.66 -2.03
N ILE A 51 12.37 -24.03 -0.77
CA ILE A 51 11.38 -24.78 0.02
C ILE A 51 10.18 -23.86 0.31
N ILE A 52 10.42 -22.62 0.71
CA ILE A 52 9.38 -21.61 0.94
C ILE A 52 8.60 -21.29 -0.35
N ALA A 53 9.30 -21.16 -1.48
CA ALA A 53 8.69 -20.92 -2.77
C ALA A 53 7.79 -22.09 -3.20
N LYS A 54 8.22 -23.34 -2.94
CA LYS A 54 7.47 -24.57 -3.22
C LYS A 54 6.36 -24.84 -2.19
N MET A 55 6.50 -24.34 -0.96
CA MET A 55 5.47 -24.35 0.09
C MET A 55 4.32 -23.37 -0.15
N LYS A 56 4.29 -22.63 -1.26
CA LYS A 56 3.09 -21.93 -1.73
C LYS A 56 2.00 -22.94 -2.12
N THR A 57 1.41 -23.59 -1.12
CA THR A 57 0.26 -24.50 -1.22
C THR A 57 -1.08 -23.78 -1.03
N MET A 58 -1.08 -22.45 -0.83
CA MET A 58 -2.27 -21.69 -1.12
C MET A 58 -2.39 -21.57 -2.64
N PRO A 59 -3.47 -22.08 -3.26
CA PRO A 59 -3.71 -21.83 -4.67
C PRO A 59 -3.64 -20.32 -4.88
N ILE A 60 -2.77 -19.91 -5.80
CA ILE A 60 -2.65 -18.53 -6.22
C ILE A 60 -4.08 -18.10 -6.59
N PRO A 61 -4.67 -17.13 -5.88
CA PRO A 61 -6.01 -16.69 -6.22
C PRO A 61 -6.04 -16.29 -7.69
N PRO A 62 -7.12 -16.56 -8.42
CA PRO A 62 -7.22 -16.20 -9.85
C PRO A 62 -7.01 -14.70 -10.11
N ASP A 63 -7.08 -13.88 -9.06
CA ASP A 63 -6.87 -12.44 -9.07
C ASP A 63 -5.44 -12.01 -8.69
N PHE A 64 -4.49 -12.93 -8.54
CA PHE A 64 -3.12 -12.61 -8.10
C PHE A 64 -2.37 -11.70 -9.09
N ASP A 65 -2.58 -11.90 -10.39
CA ASP A 65 -1.98 -11.08 -11.45
C ASP A 65 -2.79 -9.82 -11.75
N LYS A 66 -3.96 -9.64 -11.11
CA LYS A 66 -4.75 -8.42 -11.29
C LYS A 66 -4.07 -7.27 -10.55
N PRO A 67 -4.10 -6.05 -11.12
CA PRO A 67 -3.70 -4.86 -10.40
C PRO A 67 -4.43 -4.78 -9.06
N LEU A 68 -3.75 -4.32 -8.02
CA LEU A 68 -4.39 -4.09 -6.72
C LEU A 68 -5.62 -3.20 -6.91
N THR A 69 -6.82 -3.73 -6.68
CA THR A 69 -8.05 -2.94 -6.80
C THR A 69 -8.30 -2.22 -5.49
N PHE A 70 -8.24 -0.89 -5.50
CA PHE A 70 -8.61 -0.08 -4.34
C PHE A 70 -10.14 0.05 -4.25
N ASN A 71 -10.73 -0.29 -3.10
CA ASN A 71 -12.16 -0.14 -2.90
C ASN A 71 -12.47 1.25 -2.29
N VAL A 72 -12.94 2.15 -3.14
CA VAL A 72 -13.33 3.51 -2.77
C VAL A 72 -14.45 3.56 -1.73
N GLU A 73 -15.41 2.63 -1.78
CA GLU A 73 -16.48 2.58 -0.77
C GLU A 73 -15.92 2.29 0.62
N LYS A 74 -14.85 1.50 0.72
CA LYS A 74 -14.16 1.29 1.99
C LYS A 74 -13.39 2.53 2.46
N LEU A 75 -12.90 3.37 1.55
CA LEU A 75 -12.28 4.66 1.90
C LEU A 75 -13.31 5.58 2.60
N ARG A 76 -14.58 5.54 2.19
CA ARG A 76 -15.66 6.33 2.84
C ARG A 76 -15.92 5.94 4.29
N LEU A 77 -15.71 4.66 4.62
CA LEU A 77 -15.88 4.16 6.00
C LEU A 77 -14.79 4.68 6.96
N LEU A 78 -13.70 5.24 6.43
CA LEU A 78 -12.62 5.79 7.22
C LEU A 78 -12.92 7.23 7.67
N SER A 79 -12.38 7.59 8.84
CA SER A 79 -12.37 8.99 9.27
C SER A 79 -11.62 9.85 8.24
N PRO A 80 -11.95 11.15 8.12
CA PRO A 80 -11.26 12.05 7.19
C PRO A 80 -9.74 11.99 7.31
N TRP A 81 -9.22 11.98 8.54
CA TRP A 81 -7.79 11.87 8.82
C TRP A 81 -7.18 10.55 8.35
N ALA A 82 -7.88 9.42 8.53
CA ALA A 82 -7.42 8.13 8.03
C ALA A 82 -7.38 8.08 6.50
N ARG A 83 -8.34 8.72 5.81
CA ARG A 83 -8.31 8.84 4.35
C ARG A 83 -7.06 9.56 3.86
N ALA A 84 -6.77 10.73 4.45
CA ALA A 84 -5.60 11.52 4.09
C ALA A 84 -4.30 10.72 4.28
N ARG A 85 -4.15 10.03 5.42
CA ARG A 85 -2.98 9.19 5.71
C ARG A 85 -2.80 8.05 4.72
N VAL A 86 -3.86 7.33 4.38
CA VAL A 86 -3.82 6.24 3.38
C VAL A 86 -3.36 6.78 2.02
N LEU A 87 -3.97 7.87 1.57
CA LEU A 87 -3.63 8.48 0.28
C LEU A 87 -2.20 8.99 0.24
N TYR A 88 -1.71 9.56 1.34
CA TYR A 88 -0.35 10.06 1.45
C TYR A 88 0.69 8.94 1.43
N VAL A 89 0.48 7.86 2.20
CA VAL A 89 1.39 6.71 2.24
C VAL A 89 1.43 6.00 0.89
N MET A 90 0.29 5.92 0.20
CA MET A 90 0.14 5.28 -1.11
C MET A 90 0.35 6.22 -2.30
N ARG A 91 0.92 7.42 -2.10
CA ARG A 91 1.04 8.46 -3.14
C ARG A 91 1.72 8.04 -4.44
N ASP A 92 2.65 7.08 -4.40
CA ASP A 92 3.30 6.56 -5.62
C ASP A 92 2.35 5.73 -6.50
N GLN A 93 1.22 5.29 -5.93
CA GLN A 93 0.13 4.66 -6.66
C GLN A 93 -1.03 5.63 -6.91
N VAL A 94 -0.88 6.88 -6.47
CA VAL A 94 -1.80 7.95 -6.82
C VAL A 94 -1.39 8.51 -8.18
N THR A 95 -2.31 8.50 -9.12
CA THR A 95 -2.13 9.11 -10.45
C THR A 95 -3.21 10.16 -10.68
N ASP A 96 -2.97 11.13 -11.57
CA ASP A 96 -3.96 12.15 -11.93
C ASP A 96 -5.19 11.56 -12.64
#